data_AF-A0A957M450-F1
#
_entry.id   AF-A0A957M450-F1
#
_cell.length_a   1.000
_cell.length_b   1.000
_cell.length_c   1.000
_cell.angle_alpha   90.00
_cell.angle_beta   90.00
_cell.angle_gamma   90.00
#
_symmetry.space_group_name_H-M   'P 1'
#
loop_
_entity.id
_entity.type
_entity.pdbx_description
1 polymer ?
#
loop_
_entity_poly.entity_id
_entity_poly.type
_entity_poly.pdbx_seq_one_letter_code
_entity_poly.pdbx_strand_id
1 'polypeptide(L)' 'MAEHRIFTMEFAGVYPLYVQKAERKNRTREEVDQIIRWLTGYSQAELY' A
#
# COMPACT_ATOMS: atom_id res chain seq x y z
N MET A 1 -3.52 -5.84 26.47
CA MET A 1 -3.46 -4.78 25.44
C MET A 1 -4.32 -5.27 24.30
N ALA A 2 -5.43 -4.60 23.95
CA ALA A 2 -6.25 -5.04 22.83
C ALA A 2 -5.44 -4.82 21.54
N GLU A 3 -5.05 -5.90 20.88
CA GLU A 3 -4.32 -5.81 19.61
C GLU A 3 -5.19 -5.08 18.58
N HIS A 4 -4.67 -3.97 18.04
CA HIS A 4 -5.37 -3.25 16.99
C HIS A 4 -5.40 -4.13 15.75
N ARG A 5 -6.62 -4.47 15.28
CA ARG A 5 -6.87 -5.28 14.08
C ARG A 5 -6.12 -4.82 12.83
N ILE A 6 -5.72 -3.55 12.78
CA ILE A 6 -4.88 -2.98 11.71
C ILE A 6 -3.54 -3.71 11.60
N PHE A 7 -2.92 -4.13 12.70
CA PHE A 7 -1.64 -4.84 12.67
C PHE A 7 -1.76 -6.29 12.21
N THR A 8 -2.98 -6.85 12.22
CA THR A 8 -3.27 -8.21 11.75
C THR A 8 -3.80 -8.24 10.31
N MET A 9 -4.03 -7.08 9.68
CA MET A 9 -4.55 -7.03 8.31
C MET A 9 -3.46 -7.35 7.31
N GLU A 10 -3.76 -8.25 6.39
CA GLU A 10 -2.89 -8.55 5.27
C GLU A 10 -2.78 -7.33 4.34
N PHE A 11 -1.55 -6.94 4.03
CA PHE A 11 -1.26 -5.84 3.12
C PHE A 11 -1.92 -6.04 1.74
N ALA A 12 -2.04 -7.28 1.28
CA ALA A 12 -2.72 -7.65 0.04
C ALA A 12 -4.19 -7.19 0.00
N GLY A 13 -4.89 -7.14 1.14
CA GLY A 13 -6.27 -6.64 1.22
C GLY A 13 -6.35 -5.11 1.23
N VAL A 14 -5.29 -4.43 1.68
CA VAL A 14 -5.28 -2.97 1.85
C VAL A 14 -4.72 -2.27 0.60
N TYR A 15 -3.75 -2.88 -0.09
CA TYR A 15 -3.10 -2.32 -1.28
C TYR A 15 -4.09 -1.90 -2.39
N PRO A 16 -5.09 -2.71 -2.78
CA PRO A 16 -6.09 -2.30 -3.76
C PRO A 16 -6.87 -1.04 -3.37
N LEU A 17 -7.07 -0.81 -2.06
CA LEU A 17 -7.76 0.37 -1.55
C LEU A 17 -6.91 1.64 -1.69
N TYR A 18 -5.58 1.52 -1.57
CA TYR A 18 -4.68 2.64 -1.85
C TYR A 18 -4.68 3.01 -3.33
N VAL A 19 -4.65 2.02 -4.22
CA VAL A 19 -4.72 2.24 -5.67
C VAL A 19 -6.04 2.90 -6.06
N GLN A 20 -7.18 2.39 -5.59
CA GLN A 20 -8.48 3.02 -5.84
C GLN A 20 -8.56 4.47 -5.32
N LYS A 21 -7.96 4.75 -4.16
CA LYS A 21 -7.91 6.11 -3.60
C LYS A 21 -7.02 7.03 -4.44
N ALA A 22 -5.93 6.51 -4.99
CA ALA A 22 -5.06 7.24 -5.90
C ALA A 22 -5.76 7.53 -7.23
N GLU A 23 -6.42 6.55 -7.83
CA GLU A 23 -7.20 6.71 -9.07
C GLU A 23 -8.28 7.78 -8.92
N ARG A 24 -9.02 7.80 -7.80
CA ARG A 24 -10.00 8.86 -7.47
C ARG A 24 -9.38 10.26 -7.36
N LYS A 25 -8.07 10.35 -7.16
CA LYS A 25 -7.30 11.60 -7.06
C LYS A 25 -6.51 11.89 -8.34
N ASN A 26 -6.82 11.24 -9.46
CA ASN A 26 -6.09 11.33 -10.73
C ASN A 26 -4.60 10.97 -10.59
N ARG A 27 -4.30 10.01 -9.72
CA ARG A 27 -2.97 9.44 -9.52
C ARG A 27 -2.94 8.00 -10.00
N THR A 28 -1.75 7.50 -10.28
CA THR A 28 -1.59 6.13 -10.81
C THR A 28 -1.11 5.14 -9.76
N ARG A 29 -1.19 3.86 -10.09
CA ARG A 29 -0.66 2.78 -9.25
C ARG A 29 0.85 2.89 -9.06
N GLU A 30 1.56 3.32 -10.09
CA GLU A 30 3.02 3.46 -10.08
C GLU A 30 3.46 4.53 -9.07
N GLU A 31 2.70 5.61 -8.92
CA GLU A 31 2.95 6.62 -7.88
C GLU A 31 2.75 6.05 -6.47
N VAL A 32 1.71 5.21 -6.28
CA VAL A 32 1.47 4.52 -5.01
C VAL A 32 2.63 3.57 -4.68
N ASP A 33 3.07 2.80 -5.66
CA ASP A 33 4.21 1.90 -5.53
C ASP A 33 5.49 2.66 -5.17
N GLN A 34 5.75 3.78 -5.85
CA GLN A 34 6.92 4.60 -5.58
C GLN A 34 6.92 5.15 -4.15
N ILE A 35 5.77 5.63 -3.67
CA ILE A 35 5.63 6.13 -2.29
C ILE A 35 5.83 4.99 -1.28
N ILE A 36 5.25 3.81 -1.53
CA ILE A 36 5.38 2.67 -0.62
C ILE A 36 6.84 2.24 -0.52
N ARG A 37 7.56 2.17 -1.64
CA ARG A 37 9.01 1.86 -1.65
C ARG A 37 9.84 2.89 -0.92
N TRP A 38 9.52 4.18 -1.09
CA TRP A 38 10.21 5.24 -0.36
C TRP A 38 9.98 5.14 1.15
N LEU A 39 8.76 4.76 1.56
CA LEU A 39 8.38 4.69 2.97
C LEU A 39 8.88 3.41 3.67
N THR A 40 8.91 2.27 2.97
CA THR A 40 9.26 0.97 3.55
C THR A 40 10.67 0.51 3.20
N GLY A 41 11.29 1.10 2.18
CA GLY A 41 12.57 0.63 1.62
C GLY A 41 12.47 -0.63 0.76
N TYR A 42 11.26 -1.15 0.50
CA TYR A 42 11.08 -2.35 -0.32
C TYR A 42 11.41 -2.10 -1.79
N SER A 43 11.90 -3.14 -2.45
CA SER A 43 12.13 -3.17 -3.89
C SER A 43 10.85 -3.57 -4.66
N GLN A 44 10.81 -3.28 -5.97
CA GLN A 44 9.69 -3.71 -6.85
C GLN A 44 9.42 -5.22 -6.74
N ALA A 45 10.47 -6.02 -6.56
CA ALA A 45 10.40 -7.48 -6.48
C ALA A 45 9.92 -8.00 -5.12
N GLU A 46 9.80 -7.15 -4.11
CA GLU A 46 9.22 -7.49 -2.81
C GLU A 46 7.76 -7.04 -2.71
N LEU A 47 7.31 -6.19 -3.65
CA LEU A 47 5.92 -5.73 -3.78
C LEU A 47 5.09 -6.59 -4.75
N TYR A 48 5.76 -7.39 -5.59
CA TYR A 48 5.18 -8.32 -6.56
C TYR A 48 5.56 -9.76 -6.19
#